data_AF-A0AAD4UWK5-F1
#
_entry.id   AF-A0AAD4UWK5-F1
#
_cell.length_a   1.000
_cell.length_b   1.000
_cell.length_c   1.000
_cell.angle_alpha   90.00
_cell.angle_beta   90.00
_cell.angle_gamma   90.00
#
_symmetry.space_group_name_H-M   'P 1'
#
loop_
_entity.id
_entity.type
_entity.pdbx_description
1 polymer ?
#
loop_
_entity_poly.entity_id
_entity_poly.type
_entity_poly.pdbx_seq_one_letter_code
_entity_poly.pdbx_strand_id
1 'polypeptide(L)'
;MRRRAARKKAQRKLDEQLGIVVALLEEENQSRCGSRESCGPNVDRHRHSWGKNLLEEYFIPHSLYSDVHFRVRYRMQPHLFNKVMHDICNYDEYFVQKKNCAGNLGLLPEKKFTAVIRMLAYRSSADQVDEVTRMGKSTILESLVRFCDAVETLYTRDYLRRPMPRDLQRLLQKAESRGFPGMIGSIDCMHSDRTRTKFRLEFGSNPVRVRHLANVGHK
;
A
#
# COMPACT_ATOMS: atom_id res chain seq x y z
N MET A 1 24.94 5.26 -17.37
CA MET A 1 25.13 4.58 -16.07
C MET A 1 24.58 5.33 -14.84
N ARG A 2 24.62 6.67 -14.77
CA ARG A 2 24.30 7.45 -13.55
C ARG A 2 22.84 7.36 -13.05
N ARG A 3 21.83 7.28 -13.93
CA ARG A 3 20.40 7.23 -13.55
C ARG A 3 19.97 5.93 -12.85
N ARG A 4 20.53 4.77 -13.24
CA ARG A 4 20.27 3.48 -12.57
C ARG A 4 20.87 3.44 -11.16
N ALA A 5 22.06 4.02 -10.98
CA ALA A 5 22.72 4.12 -9.68
C ALA A 5 21.92 5.04 -8.73
N ALA A 6 21.42 6.18 -9.22
CA ALA A 6 20.57 7.09 -8.44
C ALA A 6 19.26 6.44 -7.99
N ARG A 7 18.58 5.68 -8.87
CA ARG A 7 17.33 4.97 -8.53
C ARG A 7 17.56 3.82 -7.55
N LYS A 8 18.67 3.08 -7.68
CA LYS A 8 19.09 2.08 -6.67
C LYS A 8 19.42 2.73 -5.33
N LYS A 9 20.03 3.92 -5.34
CA LYS A 9 20.35 4.68 -4.13
C LYS A 9 19.10 5.21 -3.45
N ALA A 10 18.11 5.68 -4.21
CA ALA A 10 16.81 6.10 -3.69
C ALA A 10 15.99 4.93 -3.13
N GLN A 11 15.98 3.79 -3.82
CA GLN A 11 15.32 2.57 -3.33
C GLN A 11 15.96 2.08 -2.02
N ARG A 12 17.29 1.99 -1.98
CA ARG A 12 18.02 1.66 -0.74
C ARG A 12 17.70 2.62 0.40
N LYS A 13 17.53 3.91 0.11
CA LYS A 13 17.18 4.92 1.11
C LYS A 13 15.74 4.74 1.64
N LEU A 14 14.81 4.34 0.78
CA LEU A 14 13.45 3.97 1.17
C LEU A 14 13.42 2.67 1.96
N ASP A 15 14.18 1.66 1.54
CA ASP A 15 14.29 0.37 2.23
C ASP A 15 14.98 0.54 3.61
N GLU A 16 15.97 1.45 3.70
CA GLU A 16 16.64 1.84 4.95
C GLU A 16 15.70 2.64 5.86
N GLN A 17 14.91 3.58 5.32
CA GLN A 17 13.88 4.28 6.09
C GLN A 17 12.77 3.34 6.55
N LEU A 18 12.35 2.40 5.70
CA LEU A 18 11.38 1.36 6.05
C LEU A 18 11.96 0.44 7.13
N GLY A 19 13.22 0.04 7.01
CA GLY A 19 13.93 -0.74 8.01
C GLY A 19 14.07 -0.02 9.33
N ILE A 20 14.30 1.31 9.33
CA ILE A 20 14.30 2.13 10.54
C ILE A 20 12.91 2.23 11.14
N VAL A 21 11.86 2.43 10.34
CA VAL A 21 10.48 2.46 10.86
C VAL A 21 10.09 1.09 11.43
N VAL A 22 10.43 0.01 10.76
CA VAL A 22 10.21 -1.37 11.24
C VAL A 22 11.01 -1.63 12.51
N ALA A 23 12.29 -1.23 12.58
CA ALA A 23 13.12 -1.38 13.77
C ALA A 23 12.62 -0.54 14.96
N LEU A 24 12.15 0.69 14.73
CA LEU A 24 11.55 1.52 15.77
C LEU A 24 10.21 0.95 16.25
N LEU A 25 9.43 0.33 15.35
CA LEU A 25 8.22 -0.41 15.71
C LEU A 25 8.55 -1.69 16.49
N GLU A 26 9.64 -2.38 16.14
CA GLU A 26 10.14 -3.57 16.84
C GLU A 26 10.72 -3.24 18.22
N GLU A 27 11.46 -2.15 18.38
CA GLU A 27 11.95 -1.67 19.69
C GLU A 27 10.77 -1.30 20.62
N GLU A 28 9.73 -0.66 20.09
CA GLU A 28 8.51 -0.39 20.87
C GLU A 28 7.79 -1.70 21.26
N ASN A 29 7.84 -2.73 20.41
CA ASN A 29 7.25 -4.05 20.66
C ASN A 29 8.05 -4.91 21.64
N GLN A 30 9.39 -4.90 21.54
CA GLN A 30 10.30 -5.64 22.43
C GLN A 30 10.26 -5.11 23.88
N SER A 31 9.90 -3.84 24.06
CA SER A 31 9.65 -3.27 25.40
C SER A 31 8.40 -3.82 26.10
N ARG A 32 7.53 -4.57 25.40
CA ARG A 32 6.21 -5.00 25.88
C ARG A 32 6.16 -6.51 26.11
N CYS A 33 6.98 -6.97 27.04
CA CYS A 33 6.86 -8.30 27.64
C CYS A 33 5.68 -8.31 28.64
N GLY A 34 4.57 -8.96 28.26
CA GLY A 34 3.50 -9.41 29.17
C GLY A 34 2.80 -8.32 30.01
N SER A 35 1.76 -8.74 30.72
CA SER A 35 1.14 -7.91 31.76
C SER A 35 2.15 -7.72 32.89
N ARG A 36 2.91 -6.62 32.88
CA ARG A 36 3.54 -6.13 34.10
C ARG A 36 2.43 -5.72 35.06
N GLU A 37 2.54 -6.11 36.34
CA GLU A 37 1.61 -5.78 37.43
C GLU A 37 1.40 -4.26 37.63
N SER A 38 2.16 -3.41 36.92
CA SER A 38 2.06 -1.96 36.93
C SER A 38 1.33 -1.33 35.73
N CYS A 39 0.84 -2.11 34.76
CA CYS A 39 0.06 -1.58 33.64
C CYS A 39 -1.45 -1.62 33.95
N GLY A 40 -2.11 -0.47 33.85
CA GLY A 40 -3.54 -0.33 34.13
C GLY A 40 -4.42 -1.32 33.34
N PRO A 41 -5.61 -1.66 33.86
CA PRO A 41 -6.49 -2.64 33.25
C PRO A 41 -6.81 -2.29 31.79
N ASN A 42 -6.95 -3.30 30.94
CA ASN A 42 -7.30 -3.10 29.55
C ASN A 42 -8.68 -2.44 29.46
N VAL A 43 -8.73 -1.23 28.89
CA VAL A 43 -9.97 -0.47 28.72
C VAL A 43 -10.94 -1.25 27.83
N ASP A 44 -12.19 -1.42 28.28
CA ASP A 44 -13.25 -1.95 27.43
C ASP A 44 -13.55 -0.94 26.31
N ARG A 45 -13.05 -1.25 25.11
CA ARG A 45 -13.27 -0.45 23.90
C ARG A 45 -14.56 -0.84 23.16
N HIS A 46 -15.47 -1.54 23.83
CA HIS A 46 -16.73 -2.03 23.26
C HIS A 46 -16.52 -2.84 21.97
N ARG A 47 -15.63 -3.82 22.07
CA ARG A 47 -15.12 -4.60 20.94
C ARG A 47 -16.24 -5.17 20.05
N HIS A 48 -17.28 -5.72 20.67
CA HIS A 48 -18.36 -6.42 19.97
C HIS A 48 -19.37 -5.47 19.31
N SER A 49 -19.89 -4.48 20.03
CA SER A 49 -20.89 -3.56 19.48
C SER A 49 -20.30 -2.75 18.33
N TRP A 50 -19.07 -2.27 18.48
CA TRP A 50 -18.40 -1.50 17.42
C TRP A 50 -18.09 -2.35 16.18
N GLY A 51 -17.81 -3.64 16.38
CA GLY A 51 -17.67 -4.58 15.26
C GLY A 51 -18.95 -4.74 14.45
N LYS A 52 -20.11 -4.80 15.11
CA LYS A 52 -21.42 -4.88 14.44
C LYS A 52 -21.72 -3.61 13.64
N ASN A 53 -21.52 -2.44 14.24
CA ASN A 53 -21.72 -1.16 13.55
C ASN A 53 -20.87 -1.04 12.29
N LEU A 54 -19.59 -1.47 12.35
CA LEU A 54 -18.71 -1.46 11.18
C LEU A 54 -19.25 -2.33 10.04
N LEU A 55 -19.81 -3.50 10.36
CA LEU A 55 -20.41 -4.38 9.36
C LEU A 55 -21.66 -3.75 8.73
N GLU A 56 -22.54 -3.17 9.53
CA GLU A 56 -23.73 -2.45 9.07
C GLU A 56 -23.38 -1.22 8.21
N GLU A 57 -22.27 -0.55 8.52
CA GLU A 57 -21.84 0.63 7.77
C GLU A 57 -21.30 0.30 6.37
N TYR A 58 -20.60 -0.83 6.17
CA TYR A 58 -19.83 -1.08 4.94
C TYR A 58 -19.94 -2.46 4.31
N PHE A 59 -20.23 -3.51 5.09
CA PHE A 59 -19.97 -4.89 4.66
C PHE A 59 -21.24 -5.75 4.49
N ILE A 60 -22.37 -5.34 5.06
CA ILE A 60 -23.66 -6.04 4.96
C ILE A 60 -24.47 -5.51 3.75
N PRO A 61 -25.30 -6.34 3.09
CA PRO A 61 -26.24 -5.86 2.08
C PRO A 61 -27.13 -4.73 2.62
N HIS A 62 -27.34 -3.68 1.83
CA HIS A 62 -27.96 -2.41 2.25
C HIS A 62 -27.15 -1.63 3.31
N SER A 63 -25.81 -1.64 3.18
CA SER A 63 -24.93 -0.84 4.02
C SER A 63 -25.27 0.66 3.98
N LEU A 64 -25.06 1.35 5.10
CA LEU A 64 -25.31 2.79 5.20
C LEU A 64 -24.49 3.59 4.18
N TYR A 65 -23.31 3.10 3.84
CA TYR A 65 -22.42 3.71 2.86
C TYR A 65 -22.37 2.91 1.58
N SER A 66 -22.55 3.62 0.46
CA SER A 66 -22.41 3.06 -0.89
C SER A 66 -20.95 2.74 -1.24
N ASP A 67 -20.78 1.96 -2.31
CA ASP A 67 -19.47 1.62 -2.89
C ASP A 67 -18.58 2.84 -3.18
N VAL A 68 -19.18 3.99 -3.50
CA VAL A 68 -18.44 5.23 -3.74
C VAL A 68 -17.75 5.69 -2.46
N HIS A 69 -18.45 5.67 -1.33
CA HIS A 69 -17.88 6.00 -0.02
C HIS A 69 -16.83 4.97 0.40
N PHE A 70 -17.07 3.68 0.13
CA PHE A 70 -16.08 2.63 0.39
C PHE A 70 -14.77 2.92 -0.36
N ARG A 71 -14.84 3.22 -1.66
CA ARG A 71 -13.65 3.52 -2.48
C ARG A 71 -12.87 4.73 -1.99
N VAL A 72 -13.57 5.78 -1.52
CA VAL A 72 -12.90 6.96 -0.97
C VAL A 72 -12.19 6.64 0.35
N ARG A 73 -12.81 5.82 1.21
CA ARG A 73 -12.29 5.51 2.55
C ARG A 73 -11.19 4.45 2.58
N TYR A 74 -11.35 3.40 1.78
CA TYR A 74 -10.41 2.28 1.71
C TYR A 74 -9.42 2.38 0.55
N ARG A 75 -9.59 3.37 -0.34
CA ARG A 75 -8.77 3.57 -1.56
C ARG A 75 -8.75 2.37 -2.51
N MET A 76 -9.73 1.49 -2.39
CA MET A 76 -9.89 0.29 -3.22
C MET A 76 -11.38 -0.08 -3.41
N GLN A 77 -11.66 -0.93 -4.38
CA GLN A 77 -13.02 -1.44 -4.61
C GLN A 77 -13.38 -2.53 -3.59
N PRO A 78 -14.65 -2.67 -3.18
CA PRO A 78 -15.09 -3.67 -2.20
C PRO A 78 -14.69 -5.10 -2.56
N HIS A 79 -14.82 -5.48 -3.84
CA HIS A 79 -14.44 -6.83 -4.29
C HIS A 79 -12.95 -7.11 -4.11
N LEU A 80 -12.08 -6.12 -4.30
CA LEU A 80 -10.64 -6.27 -4.10
C LEU A 80 -10.32 -6.39 -2.62
N PHE A 81 -10.99 -5.60 -1.78
CA PHE A 81 -10.88 -5.72 -0.33
C PHE A 81 -11.24 -7.14 0.13
N ASN A 82 -12.39 -7.65 -0.29
CA ASN A 82 -12.85 -8.99 0.08
C ASN A 82 -11.90 -10.09 -0.40
N LYS A 83 -11.36 -9.95 -1.62
CA LYS A 83 -10.35 -10.88 -2.15
C LYS A 83 -9.09 -10.88 -1.29
N VAL A 84 -8.52 -9.70 -1.02
CA VAL A 84 -7.30 -9.57 -0.22
C VAL A 84 -7.53 -10.09 1.20
N MET A 85 -8.68 -9.79 1.79
CA MET A 85 -9.07 -10.27 3.12
C MET A 85 -9.15 -11.80 3.15
N HIS A 86 -9.82 -12.41 2.18
CA HIS A 86 -9.92 -13.86 2.08
C HIS A 86 -8.54 -14.52 1.92
N ASP A 87 -7.70 -14.02 1.02
CA ASP A 87 -6.38 -14.60 0.73
C ASP A 87 -5.46 -14.53 1.97
N ILE A 88 -5.49 -13.43 2.71
CA ILE A 88 -4.68 -13.26 3.93
C ILE A 88 -5.26 -14.04 5.12
N CYS A 89 -6.58 -14.11 5.28
CA CYS A 89 -7.18 -14.93 6.35
C CYS A 89 -6.87 -16.42 6.18
N ASN A 90 -6.69 -16.88 4.93
CA ASN A 90 -6.25 -18.25 4.64
C ASN A 90 -4.74 -18.45 4.86
N TYR A 91 -3.95 -17.38 4.83
CA TYR A 91 -2.50 -17.44 5.02
C TYR A 91 -2.08 -17.30 6.49
N ASP A 92 -2.63 -16.33 7.22
CA ASP A 92 -2.34 -16.10 8.65
C ASP A 92 -3.61 -16.20 9.49
N GLU A 93 -3.64 -17.24 10.33
CA GLU A 93 -4.73 -17.50 11.26
C GLU A 93 -4.97 -16.39 12.28
N TYR A 94 -4.01 -15.47 12.46
CA TYR A 94 -4.17 -14.28 13.29
C TYR A 94 -5.39 -13.45 12.88
N PHE A 95 -5.66 -13.33 11.57
CA PHE A 95 -6.78 -12.53 11.08
C PHE A 95 -8.13 -13.22 11.25
N VAL A 96 -8.15 -14.54 11.41
CA VAL A 96 -9.38 -15.29 11.67
C VAL A 96 -9.91 -14.99 13.06
N GLN A 97 -11.21 -14.70 13.17
CA GLN A 97 -11.83 -14.48 14.47
C GLN A 97 -11.90 -15.80 15.25
N LYS A 98 -11.14 -15.88 16.34
CA LYS A 98 -11.11 -17.04 17.25
C LYS A 98 -11.62 -16.67 18.64
N LYS A 99 -12.11 -17.66 19.40
CA LYS A 99 -12.38 -17.48 20.83
C LYS A 99 -11.05 -17.48 21.59
N ASN A 100 -10.91 -16.58 22.55
CA ASN A 100 -9.77 -16.59 23.47
C ASN A 100 -9.95 -17.68 24.54
N CYS A 101 -8.92 -17.89 25.38
CA CYS A 101 -8.97 -18.88 26.46
C CYS A 101 -10.09 -18.63 27.48
N ALA A 102 -10.60 -17.40 27.58
CA ALA A 102 -11.73 -17.02 28.41
C ALA A 102 -13.10 -17.22 27.71
N GLY A 103 -13.12 -17.79 26.50
CA GLY A 103 -14.34 -18.04 25.72
C GLY A 103 -14.89 -16.83 24.94
N ASN A 104 -14.28 -15.65 25.09
CA ASN A 104 -14.70 -14.43 24.40
C ASN A 104 -14.24 -14.42 22.95
N LEU A 105 -15.13 -14.01 22.04
CA LEU A 105 -14.81 -13.87 20.62
C LEU A 105 -13.78 -12.75 20.39
N GLY A 106 -12.77 -13.04 19.57
CA GLY A 106 -11.74 -12.09 19.16
C GLY A 106 -12.26 -10.96 18.29
N LEU A 107 -11.35 -10.10 17.83
CA LEU A 107 -11.67 -9.05 16.84
C LEU A 107 -12.07 -9.68 15.51
N LEU A 108 -13.06 -9.07 14.86
CA LEU A 108 -13.47 -9.42 13.50
C LEU A 108 -12.33 -9.14 12.50
N PRO A 109 -12.16 -9.96 11.45
CA PRO A 109 -11.20 -9.71 10.39
C PRO A 109 -11.43 -8.36 9.70
N GLU A 110 -12.67 -8.01 9.38
CA GLU A 110 -13.04 -6.75 8.71
C GLU A 110 -12.56 -5.53 9.51
N LYS A 111 -12.59 -5.65 10.84
CA LYS A 111 -12.16 -4.62 11.77
C LYS A 111 -10.64 -4.46 11.78
N LYS A 112 -9.89 -5.57 11.82
CA LYS A 112 -8.41 -5.57 11.71
C LYS A 112 -7.97 -4.97 10.37
N PHE A 113 -8.58 -5.42 9.28
CA PHE A 113 -8.32 -4.92 7.94
C PHE A 113 -8.66 -3.44 7.80
N THR A 114 -9.77 -2.99 8.39
CA THR A 114 -10.14 -1.57 8.36
C THR A 114 -9.09 -0.69 9.00
N ALA A 115 -8.51 -1.09 10.14
CA ALA A 115 -7.43 -0.31 10.73
C ALA A 115 -6.20 -0.27 9.83
N VAL A 116 -5.74 -1.43 9.34
CA VAL A 116 -4.54 -1.51 8.51
C VAL A 116 -4.70 -0.70 7.22
N ILE A 117 -5.79 -0.90 6.49
CA ILE A 117 -6.05 -0.20 5.24
C ILE A 117 -6.22 1.31 5.47
N ARG A 118 -6.91 1.73 6.53
CA ARG A 118 -7.04 3.18 6.84
C ARG A 118 -5.70 3.78 7.22
N MET A 119 -4.89 3.08 8.00
CA MET A 119 -3.56 3.54 8.38
C MET A 119 -2.66 3.73 7.14
N LEU A 120 -2.68 2.77 6.21
CA LEU A 120 -1.92 2.85 4.95
C LEU A 120 -2.47 3.90 3.97
N ALA A 121 -3.80 4.01 3.85
CA ALA A 121 -4.47 4.92 2.93
C ALA A 121 -4.27 6.40 3.29
N TYR A 122 -4.28 6.71 4.59
CA TYR A 122 -4.17 8.08 5.09
C TYR A 122 -2.79 8.42 5.66
N ARG A 123 -1.89 7.43 5.77
CA ARG A 123 -0.59 7.57 6.44
C ARG A 123 -0.75 8.06 7.89
N SER A 124 -1.77 7.56 8.56
CA SER A 124 -2.14 7.94 9.92
C SER A 124 -1.29 7.19 10.96
N SER A 125 -1.22 7.73 12.18
CA SER A 125 -0.67 6.99 13.33
C SER A 125 -1.67 5.97 13.87
N ALA A 126 -1.19 4.97 14.59
CA ALA A 126 -2.06 3.99 15.27
C ALA A 126 -3.04 4.68 16.25
N ASP A 127 -2.65 5.82 16.82
CA ASP A 127 -3.47 6.62 17.74
C ASP A 127 -4.73 7.16 17.07
N GLN A 128 -4.58 7.75 15.88
CA GLN A 128 -5.71 8.24 15.09
C GLN A 128 -6.62 7.10 14.63
N VAL A 129 -6.03 5.94 14.36
CA VAL A 129 -6.78 4.76 13.90
C VAL A 129 -7.50 4.07 15.06
N ASP A 130 -7.00 4.15 16.31
CA ASP A 130 -7.70 3.65 17.50
C ASP A 130 -9.02 4.40 17.71
N GLU A 131 -9.08 5.72 17.51
CA GLU A 131 -10.35 6.46 17.63
C GLU A 131 -11.41 5.92 16.65
N VAL A 132 -10.95 5.59 15.44
CA VAL A 132 -11.80 5.17 14.33
C VAL A 132 -12.09 3.67 14.36
N THR A 133 -11.30 2.84 15.02
CA THR A 133 -11.51 1.38 15.03
C THR A 133 -11.72 0.83 16.42
N ARG A 134 -11.53 1.61 17.47
CA ARG A 134 -11.59 1.19 18.88
C ARG A 134 -10.78 -0.09 19.11
N MET A 135 -9.51 -0.04 18.75
CA MET A 135 -8.56 -1.14 18.85
C MET A 135 -7.27 -0.65 19.50
N GLY A 136 -6.73 -1.45 20.43
CA GLY A 136 -5.48 -1.07 21.09
C GLY A 136 -4.36 -0.81 20.06
N LYS A 137 -3.61 0.26 20.28
CA LYS A 137 -2.49 0.70 19.41
C LYS A 137 -1.54 -0.45 19.05
N SER A 138 -1.17 -1.27 20.04
CA SER A 138 -0.33 -2.45 19.83
C SER A 138 -0.96 -3.47 18.88
N THR A 139 -2.26 -3.71 18.97
CA THR A 139 -2.99 -4.61 18.07
C THR A 139 -3.07 -4.05 16.64
N ILE A 140 -3.21 -2.73 16.48
CA ILE A 140 -3.20 -2.08 15.17
C ILE A 140 -1.83 -2.26 14.51
N LEU A 141 -0.75 -1.98 15.25
CA LEU A 141 0.62 -2.09 14.75
C LEU A 141 0.99 -3.55 14.44
N GLU A 142 0.64 -4.50 15.31
CA GLU A 142 0.86 -5.92 15.04
C GLU A 142 0.08 -6.38 13.80
N SER A 143 -1.18 -5.96 13.65
CA SER A 143 -1.98 -6.25 12.46
C SER A 143 -1.36 -5.68 11.19
N LEU A 144 -0.74 -4.49 11.26
CA LEU A 144 -0.05 -3.89 10.12
C LEU A 144 1.15 -4.71 9.68
N VAL A 145 2.02 -5.09 10.63
CA VAL A 145 3.24 -5.87 10.32
C VAL A 145 2.85 -7.19 9.67
N ARG A 146 1.97 -7.97 10.30
CA ARG A 146 1.49 -9.25 9.75
C ARG A 146 0.82 -9.10 8.39
N PHE A 147 0.06 -8.03 8.20
CA PHE A 147 -0.58 -7.75 6.91
C PHE A 147 0.46 -7.46 5.83
N CYS A 148 1.47 -6.64 6.10
CA CYS A 148 2.54 -6.34 5.15
C CYS A 148 3.31 -7.60 4.77
N ASP A 149 3.67 -8.44 5.74
CA ASP A 149 4.38 -9.70 5.51
C ASP A 149 3.54 -10.66 4.66
N ALA A 150 2.25 -10.79 4.96
CA ALA A 150 1.31 -11.60 4.18
C ALA A 150 1.16 -11.07 2.76
N VAL A 151 1.02 -9.75 2.58
CA VAL A 151 0.89 -9.12 1.26
C VAL A 151 2.16 -9.31 0.44
N GLU A 152 3.32 -9.10 1.04
CA GLU A 152 4.60 -9.33 0.38
C GLU A 152 4.69 -10.80 -0.06
N THR A 153 4.42 -11.74 0.83
CA THR A 153 4.55 -13.16 0.52
C THR A 153 3.59 -13.61 -0.59
N LEU A 154 2.31 -13.25 -0.48
CA LEU A 154 1.27 -13.68 -1.40
C LEU A 154 1.36 -13.00 -2.77
N TYR A 155 1.65 -11.69 -2.79
CA TYR A 155 1.55 -10.88 -4.02
C TYR A 155 2.91 -10.54 -4.65
N THR A 156 4.04 -10.92 -4.04
CA THR A 156 5.36 -10.63 -4.61
C THR A 156 5.52 -11.17 -6.01
N ARG A 157 5.18 -12.44 -6.24
CA ARG A 157 5.40 -13.08 -7.53
C ARG A 157 4.55 -12.46 -8.64
N ASP A 158 3.33 -12.04 -8.32
CA ASP A 158 2.36 -11.61 -9.33
C ASP A 158 2.41 -10.10 -9.58
N TYR A 159 2.56 -9.30 -8.53
CA TYR A 159 2.36 -7.85 -8.58
C TYR A 159 3.57 -7.03 -8.11
N LEU A 160 4.30 -7.47 -7.08
CA LEU A 160 5.43 -6.70 -6.54
C LEU A 160 6.77 -7.05 -7.19
N ARG A 161 6.79 -8.04 -8.10
CA ARG A 161 7.99 -8.39 -8.86
C ARG A 161 8.43 -7.27 -9.79
N ARG A 162 9.70 -7.35 -10.19
CA ARG A 162 10.21 -6.50 -11.26
C ARG A 162 9.39 -6.71 -12.56
N PRO A 163 8.91 -5.62 -13.20
CA PRO A 163 8.13 -5.74 -14.42
C PRO A 163 8.98 -6.33 -15.55
N MET A 164 8.40 -7.30 -16.26
CA MET A 164 9.00 -7.91 -17.45
C MET A 164 8.73 -7.01 -18.66
N PRO A 165 9.50 -7.14 -19.76
CA PRO A 165 9.27 -6.36 -20.97
C PRO A 165 7.83 -6.41 -21.48
N ARG A 166 7.17 -7.58 -21.37
CA ARG A 166 5.75 -7.77 -21.69
C ARG A 166 4.81 -6.93 -20.83
N ASP A 167 5.08 -6.82 -19.52
CA ASP A 167 4.24 -6.04 -18.60
C ASP A 167 4.42 -4.56 -18.91
N LEU A 168 5.65 -4.16 -19.22
CA LEU A 168 5.99 -2.79 -19.62
C LEU A 168 5.25 -2.40 -20.90
N GLN A 169 5.27 -3.26 -21.92
CA GLN A 169 4.56 -3.03 -23.18
C GLN A 169 3.05 -2.94 -22.97
N ARG A 170 2.47 -3.83 -22.15
CA ARG A 170 1.05 -3.78 -21.79
C ARG A 170 0.69 -2.49 -21.06
N LEU A 171 1.54 -2.02 -20.15
CA LEU A 171 1.36 -0.75 -19.44
C LEU A 171 1.44 0.45 -20.38
N LEU A 172 2.41 0.46 -21.31
CA LEU A 172 2.54 1.52 -22.33
C LEU A 172 1.30 1.57 -23.24
N GLN A 173 0.82 0.44 -23.73
CA GLN A 173 -0.39 0.37 -24.57
C GLN A 173 -1.62 0.90 -23.82
N LYS A 174 -1.77 0.55 -22.53
CA LYS A 174 -2.85 1.10 -21.69
C LYS A 174 -2.72 2.60 -21.44
N ALA A 175 -1.49 3.10 -21.32
CA ALA A 175 -1.25 4.54 -21.15
C ALA A 175 -1.59 5.28 -22.45
N GLU A 176 -1.16 4.75 -23.59
CA GLU A 176 -1.44 5.29 -24.92
C GLU A 176 -2.94 5.32 -25.22
N SER A 177 -3.69 4.25 -24.93
CA SER A 177 -5.15 4.23 -25.11
C SER A 177 -5.89 5.23 -24.21
N ARG A 178 -5.25 5.69 -23.14
CA ARG A 178 -5.75 6.74 -22.25
C ARG A 178 -5.21 8.14 -22.61
N GLY A 179 -4.44 8.27 -23.70
CA GLY A 179 -3.88 9.55 -24.17
C GLY A 179 -2.51 9.91 -23.60
N PHE A 180 -1.80 8.96 -22.99
CA PHE A 180 -0.49 9.16 -22.35
C PHE A 180 0.62 8.32 -23.01
N PRO A 181 0.99 8.59 -24.27
CA PRO A 181 2.03 7.85 -24.97
C PRO A 181 3.41 8.08 -24.32
N GLY A 182 4.16 6.99 -24.09
CA GLY A 182 5.55 7.06 -23.58
C GLY A 182 5.70 7.23 -22.06
N MET A 183 4.63 7.22 -21.27
CA MET A 183 4.72 7.37 -19.82
C MET A 183 5.07 6.05 -19.11
N ILE A 184 6.36 5.84 -18.87
CA ILE A 184 6.82 4.88 -17.87
C ILE A 184 7.93 5.54 -17.02
N GLY A 185 7.50 6.15 -15.92
CA GLY A 185 8.42 6.66 -14.90
C GLY A 185 8.46 8.16 -14.63
N SER A 186 7.41 8.94 -14.90
CA SER A 186 7.21 10.20 -14.17
C SER A 186 6.17 9.98 -13.07
N ILE A 187 6.64 9.98 -11.82
CA ILE A 187 5.79 10.20 -10.64
C ILE A 187 5.47 11.70 -10.49
N ASP A 188 6.14 12.56 -11.26
CA ASP A 188 5.79 13.97 -11.41
C ASP A 188 4.61 14.13 -12.38
N CYS A 189 3.42 13.72 -11.93
CA CYS A 189 2.18 14.33 -12.38
C CYS A 189 2.01 15.66 -11.63
N MET A 190 2.86 16.64 -11.91
CA MET A 190 2.51 18.03 -11.66
C MET A 190 1.85 18.57 -12.92
N HIS A 191 0.57 18.89 -12.76
CA HIS A 191 -0.15 19.88 -13.57
C HIS A 191 -0.49 19.44 -15.00
N SER A 192 -1.63 18.75 -15.12
CA SER A 192 -2.33 18.65 -16.40
C SER A 192 -2.84 20.04 -16.78
N ASP A 193 -1.99 20.85 -17.41
CA ASP A 193 -2.47 21.90 -18.30
C ASP A 193 -2.19 21.54 -19.75
N ARG A 194 -3.26 21.65 -20.50
CA ARG A 194 -3.52 20.93 -21.74
C ARG A 194 -2.89 21.69 -22.89
N THR A 195 -1.58 21.59 -23.08
CA THR A 195 -0.95 22.07 -24.32
C THR A 195 -0.03 21.03 -24.94
N ARG A 196 -0.37 20.67 -26.19
CA ARG A 196 0.43 19.85 -27.11
C ARG A 196 1.86 20.35 -27.17
N THR A 197 2.76 19.71 -26.43
CA THR A 197 4.21 19.82 -26.70
C THR A 197 4.70 18.44 -27.10
N LYS A 198 4.96 18.27 -28.40
CA LYS A 198 5.65 17.10 -28.96
C LYS A 198 7.01 16.95 -28.25
N PHE A 199 7.09 16.08 -27.25
CA PHE A 199 8.37 15.53 -26.83
C PHE A 199 8.66 14.29 -27.68
N ARG A 200 9.32 14.54 -28.82
CA ARG A 200 9.94 13.49 -29.63
C ARG A 200 11.18 13.01 -28.89
N LEU A 201 11.06 11.89 -28.18
CA LEU A 201 12.21 11.15 -27.67
C LEU A 201 12.70 10.23 -28.80
N GLU A 202 13.71 10.70 -29.54
CA GLU A 202 14.50 9.86 -30.45
C GLU A 202 15.22 8.79 -29.61
N PHE A 203 14.77 7.53 -29.70
CA PHE A 203 15.57 6.40 -29.27
C PHE A 203 16.65 6.15 -30.32
N GLY A 204 17.82 6.76 -30.11
CA GLY A 204 19.01 6.48 -30.91
C GLY A 204 19.51 5.05 -30.65
N SER A 205 19.19 4.13 -31.56
CA SER A 205 19.91 2.89 -31.77
C SER A 205 21.14 3.19 -32.65
N ASN A 206 22.34 3.18 -32.05
CA ASN A 206 23.66 3.30 -32.72
C ASN A 206 23.94 2.12 -33.69
N PRO A 207 25.03 2.06 -34.51
CA PRO A 207 26.08 3.04 -34.87
C PRO A 207 26.39 3.10 -36.40
N VAL A 208 27.28 3.99 -36.88
CA VAL A 208 28.35 3.77 -37.91
C VAL A 208 28.95 5.13 -38.34
N ARG A 209 30.27 5.12 -38.41
CA ARG A 209 31.28 6.15 -38.71
C ARG A 209 31.12 6.74 -40.13
N VAL A 210 31.53 8.02 -40.34
CA VAL A 210 32.51 8.49 -41.37
C VAL A 210 32.36 10.00 -41.72
N ARG A 211 33.45 10.73 -41.41
CA ARG A 211 34.07 11.93 -42.01
C ARG A 211 33.51 13.36 -41.84
N HIS A 212 34.43 14.21 -41.38
CA HIS A 212 34.52 15.65 -41.64
C HIS A 212 34.41 15.97 -43.12
N LEU A 213 33.72 17.07 -43.45
CA LEU A 213 34.22 18.13 -44.35
C LEU A 213 33.51 19.46 -43.99
N ALA A 214 34.27 20.55 -44.07
CA ALA A 214 33.91 21.91 -43.72
C ALA A 214 33.21 22.68 -44.86
N ASN A 215 32.49 23.75 -44.47
CA ASN A 215 32.33 25.10 -45.08
C ASN A 215 30.89 25.60 -44.99
N VAL A 216 30.61 26.66 -44.21
CA VAL A 216 30.65 28.10 -44.54
C VAL A 216 29.67 28.49 -45.65
N GLY A 217 28.72 29.37 -45.32
CA GLY A 217 27.90 30.05 -46.33
C GLY A 217 26.64 30.69 -45.76
N HIS A 218 26.77 31.91 -45.24
CA HIS A 218 25.67 32.87 -45.08
C HIS A 218 25.00 33.18 -46.43
N LYS A 219 23.68 33.35 -46.43
CA LYS A 219 22.97 34.52 -46.94
C LYS A 219 21.58 34.58 -46.31
#